data_AF-A0A524DK31-F1
#
_entry.id   AF-A0A524DK31-F1
#
_cell.length_a   1.000
_cell.length_b   1.000
_cell.length_c   1.000
_cell.angle_alpha   90.00
_cell.angle_beta   90.00
_cell.angle_gamma   90.00
#
_symmetry.space_group_name_H-M   'P 1'
#
loop_
_entity.id
_entity.type
_entity.pdbx_description
1 polymer ?
#
loop_
_entity_poly.entity_id
_entity_poly.type
_entity_poly.pdbx_seq_one_letter_code
_entity_poly.pdbx_strand_id
1 'polypeptide(L)' 'MQDLAKSRNGDCLSKKYLGDKVKLRWKCNIHNYEWKAMPHNIKPGHWCPMCANEARSESRNKYWEKRK' A
#
# COMPACT_ATOMS: atom_id res chain seq x y z
N MET A 1 -4.73 -9.45 9.86
CA MET A 1 -4.28 -8.12 9.36
C MET A 1 -2.78 -8.04 9.17
N GLN A 2 -1.99 -8.62 10.09
CA GLN A 2 -0.56 -8.76 9.92
C GLN A 2 -0.21 -9.68 8.74
N ASP A 3 -0.97 -10.75 8.49
CA ASP A 3 -0.77 -11.63 7.32
C ASP A 3 -0.99 -10.92 5.99
N LEU A 4 -2.03 -10.10 5.89
CA LEU A 4 -2.27 -9.25 4.72
C LEU A 4 -1.12 -8.28 4.49
N ALA A 5 -0.55 -7.75 5.57
CA ALA A 5 0.60 -6.87 5.50
C ALA A 5 1.83 -7.61 4.97
N LYS A 6 2.13 -8.78 5.54
CA LYS A 6 3.27 -9.62 5.14
C LYS A 6 3.16 -10.08 3.68
N SER A 7 1.96 -10.48 3.25
CA SER A 7 1.67 -10.84 1.86
C SER A 7 1.94 -9.69 0.88
N ARG A 8 1.98 -8.44 1.33
CA ARG A 8 2.23 -7.25 0.52
C ARG A 8 3.55 -6.56 0.85
N ASN A 9 4.53 -7.30 1.38
CA ASN A 9 5.85 -6.78 1.74
C ASN A 9 5.75 -5.57 2.69
N GLY A 10 4.96 -5.69 3.75
CA GLY A 10 4.97 -4.72 4.82
C GLY A 10 4.39 -5.23 6.12
N ASP A 11 4.23 -4.31 7.07
CA ASP A 11 3.91 -4.62 8.45
C ASP A 11 2.76 -3.77 8.97
N CYS A 12 1.86 -4.39 9.72
CA CYS A 12 0.80 -3.69 10.44
C CYS A 12 1.33 -3.30 11.83
N LEU A 13 1.61 -2.01 12.03
CA LEU A 13 2.10 -1.45 13.30
C LEU A 13 0.99 -1.33 14.36
N SER A 14 -0.28 -1.44 13.96
CA SER A 14 -1.38 -1.45 14.92
C SER A 14 -1.43 -2.78 15.68
N LYS A 15 -1.29 -2.73 17.01
CA LYS A 15 -1.39 -3.91 17.89
C LYS A 15 -2.82 -4.43 18.03
N LYS A 16 -3.83 -3.55 17.93
CA LYS A 16 -5.24 -3.93 18.04
C LYS A 16 -5.95 -3.74 16.70
N TYR A 17 -6.69 -4.76 16.29
CA TYR A 17 -7.65 -4.66 15.21
C TYR A 17 -8.96 -4.12 15.76
N LEU A 18 -9.26 -2.86 15.47
CA LEU A 18 -10.47 -2.18 15.94
C LEU A 18 -11.61 -2.21 14.90
N GLY A 19 -11.38 -2.81 13.74
CA GLY A 19 -12.36 -2.96 12.66
C GLY A 19 -11.91 -2.40 11.32
N ASP A 20 -12.69 -2.69 10.27
CA ASP A 20 -12.36 -2.35 8.88
C ASP A 20 -12.42 -0.85 8.56
N LYS A 21 -13.23 -0.10 9.33
CA LYS A 21 -13.41 1.35 9.21
C LYS A 21 -12.45 2.14 10.10
N VAL A 22 -11.63 1.47 10.91
CA VAL A 22 -10.68 2.14 11.80
C VAL A 22 -9.35 2.30 11.09
N LYS A 23 -8.78 3.50 11.15
CA LYS A 23 -7.46 3.78 10.59
C LYS A 23 -6.40 3.03 11.40
N LEU A 24 -5.79 2.02 10.79
CA LEU A 24 -4.65 1.31 11.36
C LEU A 24 -3.35 1.94 10.83
N ARG A 25 -2.26 1.79 11.59
CA ARG A 25 -0.92 2.13 11.12
C ARG A 25 -0.32 0.96 10.34
N TRP A 26 0.20 1.27 9.17
CA TRP A 26 0.83 0.35 8.24
C TRP A 26 2.22 0.84 7.89
N LYS A 27 3.09 -0.09 7.56
CA LYS A 27 4.45 0.14 7.12
C LYS A 27 4.71 -0.66 5.86
N CYS A 28 5.29 -0.04 4.84
CA CYS A 28 5.70 -0.71 3.61
C CYS A 28 7.20 -0.95 3.69
N ASN A 29 7.65 -2.19 3.55
CA ASN A 29 9.06 -2.53 3.66
C ASN A 29 9.86 -2.21 2.38
N ILE A 30 9.18 -1.92 1.28
CA ILE A 30 9.83 -1.50 0.02
C ILE A 30 10.40 -0.08 0.19
N HIS A 31 9.59 0.85 0.70
CA HIS A 31 9.97 2.26 0.84
C HIS A 31 10.26 2.66 2.29
N ASN A 32 10.14 1.71 3.23
CA ASN A 32 10.15 1.97 4.67
C ASN A 32 9.16 3.08 5.09
N TYR A 33 8.03 3.19 4.37
CA TYR A 33 7.06 4.27 4.55
C TYR A 33 5.95 3.85 5.50
N GLU A 34 5.65 4.70 6.48
CA GLU A 34 4.59 4.49 7.45
C GLU A 34 3.38 5.38 7.15
N TRP A 35 2.18 4.80 7.08
CA TRP A 35 0.94 5.56 6.87
C TRP A 35 -0.22 5.01 7.66
N LYS A 36 -1.27 5.82 7.76
CA LYS A 36 -2.54 5.45 8.40
C LYS A 36 -3.58 5.19 7.31
N ALA A 37 -4.12 3.98 7.26
CA ALA A 37 -5.14 3.61 6.30
C ALA A 37 -6.16 2.65 6.91
N MET A 38 -7.37 2.71 6.36
CA MET A 38 -8.44 1.79 6.72
C MET A 38 -8.21 0.45 6.01
N PRO A 39 -8.29 -0.68 6.74
CA PRO A 39 -8.30 -2.03 6.17
C PRO A 39 -9.20 -2.20 4.95
N HIS A 40 -10.39 -1.58 5.02
CA HIS A 40 -11.37 -1.55 3.95
C HIS A 40 -10.79 -1.05 2.61
N ASN A 41 -9.88 -0.08 2.64
CA ASN A 41 -9.24 0.44 1.42
C ASN A 41 -8.01 -0.39 1.01
N ILE A 42 -7.35 -1.03 1.99
CA ILE A 42 -6.16 -1.88 1.73
C ILE A 42 -6.53 -3.20 1.02
N LYS A 43 -7.66 -3.81 1.42
CA LYS A 43 -8.16 -5.08 0.86
C LYS A 43 -8.33 -5.05 -0.68
N PRO A 44 -9.02 -4.07 -1.29
CA PRO A 44 -9.27 -4.05 -2.75
C PRO A 44 -8.04 -3.71 -3.61
N GLY A 45 -6.87 -3.48 -3.01
CA GLY A 45 -5.61 -3.31 -3.76
C GLY A 45 -4.88 -1.99 -3.50
N HIS A 46 -5.47 -1.04 -2.77
CA HIS A 46 -4.78 0.19 -2.40
C HIS A 46 -3.93 -0.03 -1.15
N TRP A 47 -2.77 -0.67 -1.33
CA TRP A 47 -1.81 -0.96 -0.26
C TRP A 47 -0.99 0.28 0.10
N CYS A 48 0.09 0.57 -0.64
CA CYS A 48 1.04 1.64 -0.34
C CYS A 48 0.84 2.80 -1.34
N PRO A 49 0.67 4.06 -0.88
CA PRO A 49 0.50 5.20 -1.76
C PRO A 49 1.76 5.46 -2.60
N MET A 50 2.96 5.22 -2.06
CA MET A 50 4.20 5.37 -2.81
C MET A 50 4.31 4.33 -3.92
N CYS A 51 4.08 3.05 -3.62
CA CYS A 51 4.09 1.99 -4.64
C CYS A 51 2.98 2.19 -5.69
N ALA A 52 1.80 2.67 -5.28
CA ALA A 52 0.72 3.00 -6.21
C ALA A 52 1.09 4.18 -7.12
N ASN A 53 1.80 5.17 -6.59
CA ASN A 53 2.29 6.31 -7.37
C ASN A 53 3.40 5.88 -8.33
N GLU A 54 4.31 5.02 -7.90
CA GLU A 54 5.38 4.45 -8.73
C GLU A 54 4.79 3.63 -9.88
N ALA A 55 3.86 2.72 -9.61
CA ALA A 55 3.16 1.95 -10.64
C ALA A 55 2.43 2.83 -11.66
N ARG A 56 1.85 3.96 -11.21
CA ARG A 56 1.26 4.98 -12.10
C ARG A 56 2.31 5.70 -12.94
N SER A 57 3.46 6.02 -12.35
CA SER A 57 4.59 6.67 -13.03
C SER A 57 5.22 5.76 -14.08
N GLU A 58 5.45 4.48 -13.77
CA GLU A 58 5.95 3.48 -14.72
C GLU A 58 5.00 3.28 -15.90
N SER A 59 3.69 3.24 -15.65
CA SER A 59 2.67 3.14 -16.69
C SER A 59 2.71 4.35 -17.63
N ARG A 60 3.01 5.54 -17.09
CA ARG A 60 3.20 6.77 -17.89
C ARG A 60 4.48 6.69 -18.72
N ASN A 61 5.60 6.24 -18.16
CA ASN A 61 6.86 6.07 -18.91
C ASN A 61 6.72 5.06 -20.05
N LYS A 62 6.08 3.91 -19.82
CA LYS A 62 5.82 2.90 -20.87
C LYS A 62 4.94 3.43 -22.01
N TYR A 63 3.98 4.31 -21.70
CA TYR A 63 3.14 4.95 -22.73
C TYR A 63 3.94 5.90 -23.63
N TRP A 64 4.91 6.64 -23.05
CA TRP A 64 5.79 7.54 -23.81
C TRP A 64 6.84 6.78 -24.63
N GLU A 65 7.42 5.71 -24.10
CA GLU A 65 8.38 4.87 -24.84
C GLU A 65 7.73 4.14 -26.02
N LYS A 66 6.48 3.68 -25.89
CA LYS A 66 5.73 3.07 -27.00
C LYS A 66 5.32 4.05 -28.12
N ARG A 67 5.44 5.36 -27.91
CA ARG A 67 5.13 6.40 -28.92
C ARG A 67 6.35 6.91 -29.67
N LYS A 68 7.55 6.40 -29.38
CA LYS A 68 8.79 6.66 -30.12
C LYS A 68 8.98 5.60 -31.20
#